data_AF-S9PJY8-F1
#
_entry.id   AF-S9PJY8-F1
#
_cell.length_a   1.000
_cell.length_b   1.000
_cell.length_c   1.000
_cell.angle_alpha   90.00
_cell.angle_beta   90.00
_cell.angle_gamma   90.00
#
_symmetry.space_group_name_H-M   'P 1'
#
loop_
_entity.id
_entity.type
_entity.pdbx_description
1 polymer ?
#
loop_
_entity_poly.entity_id
_entity_poly.type
_entity_poly.pdbx_seq_one_letter_code
_entity_poly.pdbx_strand_id
1 'polypeptide(L)'
;MCNYGSKALLAAAGLALLALGLGAGLLLAGKPGHPPSPAPVELSDIRSEVDAPIVTGSAPPAPTSLAYPLPKKPFRNQAITPCKPELWEEEINKGCWMALDQRPPCLDVQAEYQGTCYLPVAKDRGRPPQSARP
;
A
#
# COMPACT_ATOMS: atom_id res chain seq x y z
N MET A 1 -75.98 31.64 -11.76
CA MET A 1 -75.49 32.71 -12.67
C MET A 1 -74.30 33.38 -11.98
N CYS A 2 -73.10 32.84 -12.20
CA CYS A 2 -72.04 33.38 -13.08
C CYS A 2 -71.44 34.70 -12.54
N ASN A 3 -70.43 34.59 -11.66
CA ASN A 3 -69.73 35.74 -11.11
C ASN A 3 -68.46 36.05 -11.93
N TYR A 4 -68.59 37.03 -12.82
CA TYR A 4 -67.57 37.54 -13.76
C TYR A 4 -66.68 38.62 -13.08
N GLY A 5 -66.26 38.40 -11.83
CA GLY A 5 -65.66 39.47 -11.00
C GLY A 5 -64.36 39.14 -10.26
N SER A 6 -63.88 37.89 -10.26
CA SER A 6 -62.88 37.46 -9.26
C SER A 6 -61.45 37.27 -9.78
N LYS A 7 -61.20 37.29 -11.10
CA LYS A 7 -59.88 36.90 -11.63
C LYS A 7 -58.90 38.05 -11.84
N ALA A 8 -59.39 39.29 -11.97
CA ALA A 8 -58.53 40.43 -12.31
C ALA A 8 -57.81 41.06 -11.10
N LEU A 9 -58.37 40.92 -9.88
CA LEU A 9 -57.76 41.47 -8.66
C LEU A 9 -56.78 40.52 -7.96
N LEU A 10 -56.78 39.23 -8.30
CA LEU A 10 -55.85 38.24 -7.69
C LEU A 10 -54.45 38.23 -8.33
N ALA A 11 -54.30 38.78 -9.55
CA ALA A 11 -53.01 38.76 -10.26
C ALA A 11 -51.98 39.76 -9.71
N ALA A 12 -52.42 40.90 -9.13
CA ALA A 12 -51.49 41.91 -8.61
C ALA A 12 -51.04 41.63 -7.15
N ALA A 13 -51.86 40.95 -6.35
CA ALA A 13 -51.50 40.61 -4.96
C ALA A 13 -50.50 39.44 -4.86
N GLY A 14 -50.44 38.56 -5.87
CA GLY A 14 -49.51 37.43 -5.90
C GLY A 14 -48.04 37.81 -6.15
N LEU A 15 -47.77 38.96 -6.78
CA LEU A 15 -46.41 39.39 -7.13
C LEU A 15 -45.71 40.22 -6.04
N ALA A 16 -46.45 40.82 -5.09
CA ALA A 16 -45.86 41.58 -3.99
C ALA A 16 -45.41 40.68 -2.81
N LEU A 17 -46.02 39.51 -2.62
CA LEU A 17 -45.66 38.60 -1.52
C LEU A 17 -44.45 37.70 -1.86
N LEU A 18 -44.11 37.53 -3.13
CA LEU A 18 -42.91 36.79 -3.53
C LEU A 18 -41.61 37.61 -3.40
N ALA A 19 -41.69 38.94 -3.28
CA ALA A 19 -40.52 39.80 -3.07
C ALA A 19 -40.10 39.93 -1.58
N LEU A 20 -40.97 39.60 -0.62
CA LEU A 20 -40.66 39.66 0.82
C LEU A 20 -40.34 38.27 1.43
N GLY A 21 -40.69 37.18 0.76
CA GLY A 21 -40.41 35.81 1.22
C GLY A 21 -39.00 35.29 0.90
N LEU A 22 -38.27 35.95 0.00
CA LEU A 22 -36.89 35.56 -0.37
C LEU A 22 -35.80 36.19 0.51
N GLY A 23 -36.16 37.09 1.44
CA GLY A 23 -35.20 37.84 2.27
C GLY A 23 -35.07 37.39 3.73
N ALA A 24 -35.99 36.58 4.25
CA ALA A 24 -36.02 36.20 5.67
C ALA A 24 -35.82 34.70 5.96
N GLY A 25 -35.82 33.86 4.92
CA GLY A 25 -35.64 32.40 5.01
C GLY A 25 -34.24 31.90 4.66
N LEU A 26 -33.31 32.78 4.28
CA LEU A 26 -31.90 32.41 4.17
C LEU A 26 -31.22 32.54 5.54
N LEU A 27 -31.29 31.41 6.26
CA LEU A 27 -30.19 30.91 7.07
C LEU A 27 -29.99 31.55 8.46
N LEU A 28 -31.05 31.50 9.26
CA LEU A 28 -30.98 31.20 10.71
C LEU A 28 -30.41 29.80 11.01
N ALA A 29 -29.70 29.17 10.07
CA ALA A 29 -28.80 28.04 10.32
C ALA A 29 -27.45 28.58 10.83
N GLY A 30 -27.50 29.36 11.91
CA GLY A 30 -26.36 29.59 12.77
C GLY A 30 -25.95 28.25 13.36
N LYS A 31 -25.11 27.52 12.62
CA LYS A 31 -24.43 26.32 13.09
C LYS A 31 -23.77 26.71 14.42
N PRO A 32 -23.99 26.00 15.54
CA PRO A 32 -23.21 26.24 16.74
C PRO A 32 -21.75 26.16 16.32
N GLY A 33 -21.02 27.24 16.57
CA GLY A 33 -19.59 27.32 16.29
C GLY A 33 -18.95 26.08 16.88
N HIS A 34 -18.56 25.17 16.00
CA HIS A 34 -17.60 24.14 16.33
C HIS A 34 -16.41 24.91 16.91
N PRO A 35 -15.89 24.57 18.11
CA PRO A 35 -14.62 25.12 18.55
C PRO A 35 -13.65 24.99 17.37
N PRO A 36 -12.79 25.99 17.10
CA PRO A 36 -11.89 25.92 15.95
C PRO A 36 -11.30 24.52 15.94
N SER A 37 -11.69 23.75 14.92
CA SER A 37 -11.07 22.46 14.67
C SER A 37 -9.60 22.81 14.68
N PRO A 38 -8.78 22.22 15.59
CA PRO A 38 -7.37 22.53 15.61
C PRO A 38 -6.92 22.42 14.17
N ALA A 39 -6.40 23.53 13.63
CA ALA A 39 -5.96 23.60 12.24
C ALA A 39 -5.28 22.26 11.94
N PRO A 40 -5.54 21.60 10.78
CA PRO A 40 -4.80 20.40 10.45
C PRO A 40 -3.35 20.78 10.68
N VAL A 41 -2.74 20.16 11.70
CA VAL A 41 -1.37 20.44 12.07
C VAL A 41 -0.66 20.30 10.75
N GLU A 42 -0.15 21.43 10.25
CA GLU A 42 0.60 21.45 9.01
C GLU A 42 1.65 20.39 9.25
N LEU A 43 1.46 19.25 8.59
CA LEU A 43 2.38 18.14 8.65
C LEU A 43 3.55 18.61 7.78
N SER A 44 4.21 19.66 8.24
CA SER A 44 5.40 20.22 7.66
C SER A 44 6.44 19.13 7.82
N ASP A 45 6.51 18.35 6.77
CA ASP A 45 7.54 17.42 6.37
C ASP A 45 7.95 16.40 7.44
N ILE A 46 7.30 15.22 7.44
CA ILE A 46 7.91 13.99 8.01
C ILE A 46 9.01 13.46 7.06
N ARG A 47 9.78 14.34 6.43
CA ARG A 47 10.94 13.96 5.64
C ARG A 47 12.17 14.46 6.37
N SER A 48 13.12 13.56 6.54
CA SER A 48 14.43 13.97 7.03
C SER A 48 15.08 14.83 5.94
N GLU A 49 15.64 15.97 6.33
CA GLU A 49 16.47 16.80 5.44
C GLU A 49 17.81 16.14 5.11
N VAL A 50 18.11 14.98 5.71
CA VAL A 50 19.35 14.24 5.54
C VAL A 50 19.16 13.16 4.49
N ASP A 51 19.94 13.26 3.41
CA ASP A 51 20.00 12.24 2.37
C ASP A 51 20.58 10.92 2.90
N ALA A 52 20.02 9.80 2.46
CA ALA A 52 20.63 8.51 2.72
C ALA A 52 21.97 8.40 1.95
N PRO A 53 23.04 7.90 2.59
CA PRO A 53 24.35 7.81 1.94
C PRO A 53 24.36 6.90 0.71
N ILE A 54 23.39 5.97 0.60
CA ILE A 54 23.15 5.15 -0.58
C ILE A 54 21.63 4.97 -0.74
N VAL A 55 21.13 5.26 -1.95
CA VAL A 55 19.71 5.05 -2.33
C VAL A 55 19.67 4.02 -3.45
N THR A 56 18.95 2.92 -3.26
CA THR A 56 18.71 1.94 -4.32
C THR A 56 17.38 2.23 -5.02
N GLY A 57 17.40 2.29 -6.35
CA GLY A 57 16.18 2.38 -7.14
C GLY A 57 15.44 1.04 -7.15
N SER A 58 14.17 1.03 -6.79
CA SER A 58 13.33 -0.18 -6.68
C SER A 58 12.48 -0.47 -7.93
N ALA A 59 12.88 0.06 -9.09
CA ALA A 59 12.14 -0.17 -10.34
C ALA A 59 11.92 -1.69 -10.51
N PRO A 60 10.66 -2.17 -10.50
CA PRO A 60 10.40 -3.60 -10.58
C PRO A 60 10.98 -4.12 -11.89
N PRO A 61 11.67 -5.28 -11.90
CA PRO A 61 11.87 -5.99 -13.15
C PRO A 61 10.49 -6.20 -13.78
N ALA A 62 10.35 -5.90 -15.08
CA ALA A 62 9.10 -6.13 -15.78
C ALA A 62 8.68 -7.61 -15.56
N PRO A 63 7.46 -7.88 -15.06
CA PRO A 63 7.07 -9.24 -14.69
C PRO A 63 7.00 -10.06 -15.97
N THR A 64 7.91 -11.01 -16.16
CA THR A 64 7.81 -11.96 -17.27
C THR A 64 7.96 -13.41 -16.82
N SER A 65 8.37 -13.72 -15.58
CA SER A 65 8.34 -15.10 -15.12
C SER A 65 7.57 -15.26 -13.81
N LEU A 66 6.62 -16.18 -13.85
CA LEU A 66 6.01 -16.75 -12.66
C LEU A 66 7.12 -17.48 -11.92
N ALA A 67 7.35 -17.12 -10.66
CA ALA A 67 8.23 -17.85 -9.76
C ALA A 67 8.02 -19.36 -9.93
N TYR A 68 9.12 -20.11 -10.03
CA TYR A 68 9.01 -21.54 -10.25
C TYR A 68 8.53 -22.24 -8.97
N PRO A 69 7.72 -23.30 -9.06
CA PRO A 69 7.33 -24.06 -7.89
C PRO A 69 8.54 -24.76 -7.27
N LEU A 70 8.60 -24.85 -5.95
CA LEU A 70 9.70 -25.52 -5.26
C LEU A 70 9.87 -26.98 -5.75
N PRO A 71 11.07 -27.39 -6.21
CA PRO A 71 11.28 -28.68 -6.85
C PRO A 71 11.17 -29.85 -5.87
N LYS A 72 10.71 -31.01 -6.35
CA LYS A 72 10.58 -32.25 -5.55
C LYS A 72 11.91 -32.83 -5.06
N LYS A 73 13.03 -32.42 -5.66
CA LYS A 73 14.39 -32.84 -5.32
C LYS A 73 15.33 -31.62 -5.34
N PRO A 74 16.39 -31.60 -4.52
CA PRO A 74 17.34 -30.49 -4.50
C PRO A 74 18.05 -30.31 -5.85
N PHE A 75 18.46 -29.08 -6.16
CA PHE A 75 19.31 -28.83 -7.33
C PHE A 75 20.69 -29.48 -7.17
N ARG A 76 21.37 -29.80 -8.28
CA ARG A 76 22.70 -30.47 -8.23
C ARG A 76 23.76 -29.67 -7.46
N ASN A 77 23.62 -28.35 -7.45
CA ASN A 77 24.49 -27.38 -6.80
C ASN A 77 23.91 -26.83 -5.48
N GLN A 78 22.80 -27.40 -4.98
CA GLN A 78 22.19 -27.01 -3.71
C GLN A 78 22.78 -27.84 -2.56
N ALA A 79 22.93 -27.22 -1.39
CA ALA A 79 23.21 -27.92 -0.15
C ALA A 79 22.04 -28.86 0.19
N ILE A 80 22.35 -30.05 0.68
CA ILE A 80 21.38 -31.03 1.14
C ILE A 80 21.46 -31.17 2.66
N THR A 81 20.42 -31.75 3.25
CA THR A 81 20.38 -32.08 4.68
C THR A 81 21.65 -32.84 5.15
N PRO A 82 22.18 -32.56 6.36
CA PRO A 82 21.66 -31.63 7.37
C PRO A 82 21.89 -30.15 7.02
N CYS A 83 20.84 -29.33 7.18
CA CYS A 83 20.89 -27.89 7.02
C CYS A 83 21.37 -27.21 8.32
N LYS A 84 21.73 -25.93 8.24
CA LYS A 84 22.26 -25.14 9.36
C LYS A 84 21.23 -24.15 9.90
N PRO A 85 20.49 -24.47 10.99
CA PRO A 85 19.52 -23.55 11.58
C PRO A 85 20.16 -22.25 12.05
N GLU A 86 21.43 -22.28 12.47
CA GLU A 86 22.19 -21.10 12.87
C GLU A 86 22.44 -20.10 11.72
N LEU A 87 22.23 -20.54 10.47
CA LEU A 87 22.27 -19.71 9.27
C LEU A 87 20.88 -19.49 8.66
N TRP A 88 19.81 -19.72 9.44
CA TRP A 88 18.41 -19.59 8.99
C TRP A 88 18.07 -20.52 7.82
N GLU A 89 18.71 -21.68 7.76
CA GLU A 89 18.44 -22.68 6.73
C GLU A 89 17.35 -23.65 7.18
N GLU A 90 16.38 -23.87 6.30
CA GLU A 90 15.30 -24.82 6.50
C GLU A 90 15.44 -26.02 5.56
N GLU A 91 15.10 -27.20 6.05
CA GLU A 91 15.02 -28.40 5.21
C GLU A 91 13.66 -28.47 4.51
N ILE A 92 13.68 -28.38 3.18
CA ILE A 92 12.50 -28.60 2.33
C ILE A 92 12.90 -29.53 1.19
N ASN A 93 12.18 -30.65 1.05
CA ASN A 93 12.46 -31.69 0.05
C ASN A 93 13.92 -32.18 0.04
N LYS A 94 14.53 -32.36 1.24
CA LYS A 94 15.93 -32.76 1.47
C LYS A 94 17.00 -31.74 1.05
N GLY A 95 16.58 -30.55 0.60
CA GLY A 95 17.46 -29.43 0.25
C GLY A 95 17.43 -28.36 1.33
N CYS A 96 18.49 -27.56 1.40
CA CYS A 96 18.57 -26.43 2.31
C CYS A 96 18.11 -25.15 1.61
N TRP A 97 17.23 -24.41 2.26
CA TRP A 97 16.58 -23.21 1.75
C TRP A 97 16.67 -22.07 2.76
N MET A 98 16.67 -20.84 2.27
CA MET A 98 16.58 -19.63 3.09
C MET A 98 15.28 -18.90 2.75
N ALA A 99 14.44 -18.67 3.75
CA ALA A 99 13.23 -17.87 3.61
C ALA A 99 13.60 -16.39 3.45
N LEU A 100 12.89 -15.68 2.57
CA LEU A 100 13.14 -14.25 2.33
C LEU A 100 12.18 -13.33 3.09
N ASP A 101 11.32 -13.87 3.97
CA ASP A 101 10.21 -13.13 4.61
C ASP A 101 9.37 -12.29 3.63
N GLN A 102 9.29 -12.75 2.37
CA GLN A 102 8.49 -12.16 1.31
C GLN A 102 7.38 -13.11 0.90
N ARG A 103 6.20 -12.54 0.68
CA ARG A 103 5.07 -13.24 0.04
C ARG A 103 5.14 -13.07 -1.47
N PRO A 104 4.50 -13.97 -2.24
CA PRO A 104 4.35 -13.83 -3.68
C PRO A 104 3.80 -12.45 -4.11
N PRO A 105 4.16 -11.96 -5.31
CA PRO A 105 4.93 -12.67 -6.34
C PRO A 105 6.44 -12.73 -6.02
N CYS A 106 7.01 -13.94 -6.05
CA CYS A 106 8.44 -14.11 -5.90
C CYS A 106 9.15 -13.75 -7.21
N LEU A 107 10.42 -13.38 -7.13
CA LEU A 107 11.23 -13.14 -8.33
C LEU A 107 11.54 -14.45 -9.05
N ASP A 108 11.90 -14.38 -10.33
CA ASP A 108 12.23 -15.53 -11.19
C ASP A 108 13.29 -16.48 -10.61
N VAL A 109 14.19 -15.93 -9.78
CA VAL A 109 15.28 -16.67 -9.13
C VAL A 109 14.87 -17.31 -7.79
N GLN A 110 13.63 -17.12 -7.36
CA GLN A 110 13.09 -17.56 -6.08
C GLN A 110 12.06 -18.68 -6.30
N ALA A 111 12.06 -19.66 -5.40
CA ALA A 111 11.03 -20.67 -5.35
C ALA A 111 9.88 -20.21 -4.44
N GLU A 112 8.64 -20.36 -4.89
CA GLU A 112 7.49 -20.24 -3.99
C GLU A 112 7.22 -21.57 -3.28
N TYR A 113 7.03 -21.52 -1.95
CA TYR A 113 6.52 -22.62 -1.16
C TYR A 113 5.64 -22.12 -0.01
N GLN A 114 4.40 -22.62 0.07
CA GLN A 114 3.43 -22.26 1.11
C GLN A 114 3.21 -20.75 1.30
N GLY A 115 3.25 -19.97 0.22
CA GLY A 115 3.07 -18.52 0.28
C GLY A 115 4.28 -17.73 0.76
N THR A 116 5.47 -18.34 0.79
CA THR A 116 6.76 -17.71 1.11
C THR A 116 7.76 -17.93 -0.03
N CYS A 117 8.60 -16.93 -0.28
CA CYS A 117 9.67 -16.99 -1.26
C CYS A 117 10.98 -17.49 -0.64
N TYR A 118 11.65 -18.42 -1.33
CA TYR A 118 12.89 -19.05 -0.86
C TYR A 118 14.02 -18.97 -1.89
N LEU A 119 15.25 -18.92 -1.40
CA LEU A 119 16.46 -19.16 -2.19
C LEU A 119 17.11 -20.51 -1.83
N PRO A 120 17.59 -21.28 -2.81
CA PRO A 120 18.35 -22.49 -2.53
C PRO A 120 19.73 -22.14 -1.98
N VAL A 121 20.12 -22.78 -0.88
CA VAL A 121 21.47 -22.61 -0.31
C VAL A 121 22.48 -23.33 -1.20
N ALA A 122 23.57 -22.64 -1.57
CA ALA A 122 24.61 -23.24 -2.39
C ALA A 122 25.34 -24.38 -1.66
N LYS A 123 25.66 -25.45 -2.39
CA LYS A 123 26.49 -26.57 -1.90
C LYS A 123 27.91 -26.10 -1.55
N ASP A 124 28.46 -25.22 -2.39
CA ASP A 124 29.71 -24.53 -2.10
C ASP A 124 29.40 -23.28 -1.28
N ARG A 125 29.81 -23.30 -0.01
CA ARG A 125 29.53 -22.22 0.96
C ARG A 125 30.64 -21.16 0.98
N GLY A 126 31.58 -21.25 0.05
CA GLY A 126 32.80 -20.44 0.06
C GLY A 126 33.76 -20.88 1.15
N ARG A 127 35.05 -20.67 0.91
CA ARG A 127 36.06 -20.73 1.96
C ARG A 127 36.05 -19.37 2.68
N PRO A 128 36.10 -19.31 4.02
CA PRO A 128 36.41 -18.06 4.71
C PRO A 128 37.69 -17.45 4.13
N PRO A 129 37.79 -16.12 3.97
CA PRO A 129 39.03 -15.50 3.50
C PRO A 129 40.16 -15.91 4.43
N GLN A 130 41.14 -16.63 3.90
CA GLN A 130 42.35 -16.94 4.65
C GLN A 130 43.19 -15.68 4.60
N SER A 131 43.11 -14.89 5.67
CA SER A 131 43.76 -13.58 5.75
C SER A 131 45.23 -13.66 5.32
N ALA A 132 45.59 -12.76 4.40
CA ALA A 132 46.96 -12.45 4.05
C ALA A 132 47.66 -11.95 5.33
N ARG A 133 48.58 -12.77 5.86
CA ARG A 133 49.53 -12.28 6.86
C ARG A 133 50.48 -11.31 6.14
N PRO A 134 50.76 -10.11 6.68
CA PRO A 134 51.78 -9.21 6.16
C PRO A 134 53.16 -9.88 6.14
#